data_AF-X8JDL8-F1
#
_entry.id   AF-X8JDL8-F1
#
_cell.length_a   1.000
_cell.length_b   1.000
_cell.length_c   1.000
_cell.angle_alpha   90.00
_cell.angle_beta   90.00
_cell.angle_gamma   90.00
#
_symmetry.space_group_name_H-M   'P 1'
#
loop_
_entity.id
_entity.type
_entity.pdbx_description
1 polymer ?
#
loop_
_entity_poly.entity_id
_entity_poly.type
_entity_poly.pdbx_seq_one_letter_code
_entity_poly.pdbx_strand_id
1 'polypeptide(L)'
;MLEGVSKLILFPKSLSGCARPALVSGCIKLMTTVQEAGKISPFSYEYGYLCFRIAAITMGLCLLERSNLLDLAISNMIADPLTDPIMLLSKYVEQAVQIQMHKEDQSLMYDDHRGQRTNLLLGIAELPTLLEMLYDDRKAFSMALMHTNTLGLAGVMLLLEQGLANETRVTYTVVERYCEVLWHYSNFSA
;
A
#
# COMPACT_ATOMS: atom_id res chain seq x y z
N MET A 1 2.28 -15.47 -13.92
CA MET A 1 0.92 -14.93 -13.65
C MET A 1 0.95 -13.44 -13.30
N LEU A 2 2.05 -12.95 -12.72
CA LEU A 2 2.39 -11.52 -12.56
C LEU A 2 2.22 -10.66 -13.83
N GLU A 3 2.44 -11.23 -15.01
CA GLU A 3 2.25 -10.56 -16.30
C GLU A 3 0.78 -10.15 -16.55
N GLY A 4 -0.20 -10.87 -15.96
CA GLY A 4 -1.62 -10.55 -16.07
C GLY A 4 -2.05 -9.34 -15.23
N VAL A 5 -1.50 -9.18 -14.03
CA VAL A 5 -1.69 -7.95 -13.23
C VAL A 5 -0.94 -6.79 -13.87
N SER A 6 0.27 -7.05 -14.41
CA SER A 6 0.96 -6.08 -15.28
C SER A 6 0.04 -5.64 -16.44
N LYS A 7 -0.64 -6.58 -17.11
CA LYS A 7 -1.63 -6.29 -18.16
C LYS A 7 -2.86 -5.49 -17.69
N LEU A 8 -3.27 -5.60 -16.43
CA LEU A 8 -4.37 -4.76 -15.91
C LEU A 8 -3.94 -3.29 -15.78
N ILE A 9 -2.68 -3.07 -15.44
CA ILE A 9 -2.04 -1.74 -15.43
C ILE A 9 -1.79 -1.23 -16.86
N LEU A 10 -1.63 -2.12 -17.85
CA LEU A 10 -1.58 -1.75 -19.28
C LEU A 10 -2.90 -1.17 -19.82
N PHE A 11 -3.99 -1.20 -19.04
CA PHE A 11 -5.23 -0.51 -19.39
C PHE A 11 -5.57 0.56 -18.33
N PRO A 12 -4.91 1.74 -18.39
CA PRO A 12 -5.09 2.81 -17.40
C PRO A 12 -6.56 3.19 -17.15
N LYS A 13 -7.42 3.10 -18.17
CA LYS A 13 -8.86 3.40 -18.07
C LYS A 13 -9.62 2.46 -17.11
N SER A 14 -9.11 1.25 -16.88
CA SER A 14 -9.72 0.28 -15.98
C SER A 14 -9.33 0.50 -14.51
N LEU A 15 -8.33 1.35 -14.25
CA LEU A 15 -7.80 1.58 -12.90
C LEU A 15 -8.81 2.31 -12.00
N SER A 16 -9.63 3.20 -12.53
CA SER A 16 -10.65 3.91 -11.74
C SER A 16 -11.66 2.95 -11.09
N GLY A 17 -12.05 1.89 -11.81
CA GLY A 17 -12.93 0.86 -11.27
C GLY A 17 -12.31 0.03 -10.14
N CYS A 18 -10.98 0.06 -10.00
CA CYS A 18 -10.22 -0.73 -9.04
C CYS A 18 -9.97 -0.03 -7.72
N ALA A 19 -10.18 1.29 -7.61
CA ALA A 19 -9.99 2.08 -6.38
C ALA A 19 -11.05 1.72 -5.30
N ARG A 20 -10.96 0.52 -4.73
CA ARG A 20 -11.95 -0.02 -3.78
C ARG A 20 -11.27 -0.60 -2.54
N PRO A 21 -11.50 -0.04 -1.33
CA PRO A 21 -10.97 -0.61 -0.09
C PRO A 21 -11.37 -2.08 0.14
N ALA A 22 -12.55 -2.49 -0.34
CA ALA A 22 -13.01 -3.88 -0.25
C ALA A 22 -12.12 -4.86 -1.03
N LEU A 23 -11.53 -4.43 -2.16
CA LEU A 23 -10.57 -5.25 -2.92
C LEU A 23 -9.28 -5.44 -2.12
N VAL A 24 -8.81 -4.40 -1.43
CA VAL A 24 -7.66 -4.49 -0.52
C VAL A 24 -7.92 -5.51 0.60
N SER A 25 -9.07 -5.40 1.26
CA SER A 25 -9.50 -6.33 2.32
C SER A 25 -9.54 -7.77 1.81
N GLY A 26 -10.11 -8.00 0.62
CA GLY A 26 -10.14 -9.31 -0.02
C GLY A 26 -8.74 -9.87 -0.30
N CYS A 27 -7.83 -9.06 -0.84
CA CYS A 27 -6.45 -9.47 -1.09
C CYS A 27 -5.70 -9.81 0.20
N ILE A 28 -5.88 -9.03 1.28
CA ILE A 28 -5.27 -9.33 2.58
C ILE A 28 -5.78 -10.67 3.11
N LYS A 29 -7.10 -10.92 3.06
CA LYS A 29 -7.68 -12.21 3.45
C LYS A 29 -7.11 -13.37 2.63
N LEU A 30 -6.98 -13.20 1.31
CA LEU A 30 -6.40 -14.24 0.46
C LEU A 30 -4.93 -14.53 0.82
N MET A 31 -4.14 -13.52 1.16
CA MET A 31 -2.76 -13.73 1.61
C MET A 31 -2.69 -14.60 2.87
N THR A 32 -3.62 -14.46 3.81
CA THR A 32 -3.64 -15.30 5.03
C THR A 32 -3.85 -16.80 4.76
N THR A 33 -4.38 -17.15 3.58
CA THR A 33 -4.59 -18.55 3.18
C THR A 33 -3.33 -19.22 2.64
N VAL A 34 -2.29 -18.44 2.32
CA VAL A 34 -1.04 -18.93 1.75
C VAL A 34 -0.10 -19.33 2.88
N GLN A 35 0.22 -20.62 2.95
CA GLN A 35 1.01 -21.19 4.05
C GLN A 35 2.19 -22.00 3.53
N GLU A 36 3.31 -21.93 4.25
CA GLU A 36 4.47 -22.78 4.08
C GLU A 36 4.73 -23.52 5.39
N ALA A 37 4.78 -24.85 5.36
CA ALA A 37 4.99 -25.71 6.54
C ALA A 37 4.08 -25.39 7.76
N GLY A 38 2.83 -24.97 7.50
CA GLY A 38 1.83 -24.64 8.53
C GLY A 38 1.94 -23.22 9.11
N LYS A 39 2.84 -22.37 8.59
CA LYS A 39 2.92 -20.95 8.92
C LYS A 39 2.42 -20.10 7.74
N ILE A 40 1.69 -19.02 8.02
CA ILE A 40 1.31 -18.03 7.00
C ILE A 40 2.59 -17.44 6.38
N SER A 41 2.73 -17.59 5.06
CA SER A 41 3.94 -17.23 4.31
C SER A 41 3.58 -16.78 2.88
N PRO A 42 2.84 -15.66 2.74
CA PRO A 42 2.34 -15.22 1.43
C PRO A 42 3.44 -14.88 0.44
N PHE A 43 4.63 -14.50 0.89
CA PHE A 43 5.71 -14.09 0.00
C PHE A 43 6.62 -15.24 -0.43
N SER A 44 6.46 -16.44 0.14
CA SER A 44 7.12 -17.67 -0.32
C SER A 44 6.58 -18.20 -1.64
N TYR A 45 5.40 -17.72 -2.09
CA TYR A 45 4.74 -18.18 -3.31
C TYR A 45 4.30 -17.01 -4.21
N GLU A 46 4.33 -17.19 -5.53
CA GLU A 46 3.93 -16.16 -6.50
C GLU A 46 2.49 -15.67 -6.25
N TYR A 47 1.57 -16.56 -5.84
CA TYR A 47 0.18 -16.21 -5.60
C TYR A 47 -0.02 -15.21 -4.45
N GLY A 48 0.64 -15.41 -3.31
CA GLY A 48 0.51 -14.48 -2.18
C GLY A 48 1.17 -13.14 -2.46
N TYR A 49 2.33 -13.13 -3.12
CA TYR A 49 2.96 -11.91 -3.60
C TYR A 49 2.10 -11.17 -4.65
N LEU A 50 1.40 -11.89 -5.52
CA LEU A 50 0.44 -11.30 -6.46
C LEU A 50 -0.72 -10.62 -5.73
N CYS A 51 -1.28 -11.27 -4.71
CA CYS A 51 -2.33 -10.69 -3.86
C CYS A 51 -1.85 -9.41 -3.17
N PHE A 52 -0.63 -9.43 -2.61
CA PHE A 52 0.01 -8.24 -2.04
C PHE A 52 0.12 -7.11 -3.06
N ARG A 53 0.58 -7.42 -4.27
CA ARG A 53 0.73 -6.42 -5.33
C ARG A 53 -0.59 -5.79 -5.73
N ILE A 54 -1.64 -6.58 -5.89
CA ILE A 54 -2.98 -6.06 -6.19
C ILE A 54 -3.46 -5.16 -5.05
N ALA A 55 -3.25 -5.57 -3.80
CA ALA A 55 -3.58 -4.76 -2.63
C ALA A 55 -2.83 -3.41 -2.64
N ALA A 56 -1.52 -3.43 -2.85
CA ALA A 56 -0.67 -2.24 -2.86
C ALA A 56 -1.04 -1.26 -3.99
N ILE A 57 -1.29 -1.76 -5.21
CA ILE A 57 -1.78 -0.95 -6.33
C ILE A 57 -3.13 -0.33 -5.96
N THR A 58 -4.05 -1.13 -5.44
CA THR A 58 -5.39 -0.67 -5.09
C THR A 58 -5.36 0.38 -3.99
N MET A 59 -4.52 0.21 -2.97
CA MET A 59 -4.27 1.21 -1.93
C MET A 59 -3.78 2.53 -2.53
N GLY A 60 -2.80 2.46 -3.44
CA GLY A 60 -2.32 3.62 -4.20
C GLY A 60 -3.43 4.31 -4.99
N LEU A 61 -4.26 3.56 -5.70
CA LEU A 61 -5.40 4.11 -6.46
C LEU A 61 -6.42 4.80 -5.54
N CYS A 62 -6.75 4.21 -4.39
CA CYS A 62 -7.67 4.85 -3.45
C CYS A 62 -7.09 6.13 -2.83
N LEU A 63 -5.77 6.17 -2.59
CA LEU A 63 -5.05 7.37 -2.16
C LEU A 63 -5.11 8.47 -3.22
N LEU A 64 -4.88 8.12 -4.48
CA LEU A 64 -4.98 9.05 -5.61
C LEU A 64 -6.40 9.61 -5.78
N GLU A 65 -7.42 8.76 -5.64
CA GLU A 65 -8.82 9.18 -5.71
C GLU A 65 -9.13 10.21 -4.62
N ARG A 66 -8.72 9.94 -3.36
CA ARG A 66 -8.88 10.88 -2.25
C ARG A 66 -8.09 12.18 -2.39
N SER A 67 -6.96 12.14 -3.09
CA SER A 67 -6.14 13.32 -3.36
C SER A 67 -6.54 14.06 -4.64
N ASN A 68 -7.60 13.63 -5.34
CA ASN A 68 -8.02 14.16 -6.65
C ASN A 68 -6.92 14.10 -7.72
N LEU A 69 -6.03 13.11 -7.64
CA LEU A 69 -4.90 12.91 -8.57
C LEU A 69 -5.13 11.73 -9.52
N LEU A 70 -6.15 10.90 -9.30
CA LEU A 70 -6.38 9.67 -10.06
C LEU A 70 -6.59 9.93 -11.56
N ASP A 71 -7.46 10.87 -11.93
CA ASP A 71 -7.73 11.19 -13.33
C ASP A 71 -6.51 11.79 -14.03
N LEU A 72 -5.72 12.59 -13.31
CA LEU A 72 -4.46 13.14 -13.80
C LEU A 72 -3.43 12.02 -14.02
N ALA A 73 -3.31 11.08 -13.08
CA ALA A 73 -2.41 9.94 -13.21
C ALA A 73 -2.77 9.08 -14.43
N ILE A 74 -4.05 8.74 -14.60
CA ILE A 74 -4.56 7.96 -15.73
C ILE A 74 -4.31 8.70 -17.05
N SER A 75 -4.60 10.01 -17.11
CA SER A 75 -4.40 10.81 -18.32
C SER A 75 -2.93 10.83 -18.74
N ASN A 76 -2.01 10.94 -17.79
CA ASN A 76 -0.58 10.92 -18.07
C ASN A 76 -0.06 9.54 -18.47
N MET A 77 -0.58 8.46 -17.90
CA MET A 77 -0.26 7.10 -18.36
C MET A 77 -0.71 6.85 -19.80
N ILE A 78 -1.83 7.45 -20.22
CA ILE A 78 -2.32 7.36 -21.61
C ILE A 78 -1.48 8.23 -22.54
N ALA A 79 -1.09 9.43 -22.09
CA ALA A 79 -0.33 10.38 -22.89
C ALA A 79 1.14 9.95 -23.11
N ASP A 80 1.72 9.22 -22.16
CA ASP A 80 3.09 8.69 -22.23
C ASP A 80 3.10 7.15 -22.16
N PRO A 81 2.84 6.47 -23.28
CA PRO A 81 2.80 5.00 -23.33
C PRO A 81 4.19 4.35 -23.32
N LEU A 82 5.27 5.14 -23.44
CA LEU A 82 6.65 4.62 -23.43
C LEU A 82 7.16 4.41 -22.02
N THR A 83 6.63 5.16 -21.06
CA THR A 83 6.97 5.04 -19.65
C THR A 83 6.16 3.91 -19.01
N ASP A 84 6.80 3.08 -18.18
CA ASP A 84 6.12 2.02 -17.43
C ASP A 84 4.98 2.63 -16.58
N PRO A 85 3.71 2.23 -16.78
CA PRO A 85 2.60 2.83 -16.05
C PRO A 85 2.67 2.55 -14.53
N ILE A 86 3.37 1.51 -14.09
CA ILE A 86 3.64 1.30 -12.65
C ILE A 86 4.55 2.39 -12.08
N MET A 87 5.60 2.76 -12.81
CA MET A 87 6.49 3.84 -12.38
C MET A 87 5.76 5.19 -12.31
N LEU A 88 4.92 5.49 -13.31
CA LEU A 88 4.07 6.68 -13.28
C LEU A 88 3.10 6.63 -12.08
N LEU A 89 2.45 5.49 -11.85
CA LEU A 89 1.54 5.32 -10.71
C LEU A 89 2.27 5.58 -9.39
N SER A 90 3.46 5.00 -9.21
CA SER A 90 4.30 5.19 -8.01
C SER A 90 4.55 6.67 -7.74
N LYS A 91 4.99 7.41 -8.76
CA LYS A 91 5.26 8.85 -8.66
C LYS A 91 4.04 9.64 -8.20
N TYR A 92 2.86 9.37 -8.76
CA TYR A 92 1.63 10.05 -8.33
C TYR A 92 1.21 9.64 -6.92
N VAL A 93 1.40 8.38 -6.54
CA VAL A 93 1.11 7.90 -5.19
C VAL A 93 2.02 8.58 -4.17
N GLU A 94 3.31 8.74 -4.47
CA GLU A 94 4.26 9.50 -3.63
C GLU A 94 3.82 10.97 -3.47
N GLN A 95 3.37 11.61 -4.55
CA GLN A 95 2.79 12.95 -4.47
C GLN A 95 1.53 12.99 -3.61
N ALA A 96 0.65 12.00 -3.73
CA ALA A 96 -0.53 11.89 -2.89
C ALA A 96 -0.15 11.72 -1.41
N VAL A 97 0.85 10.91 -1.11
CA VAL A 97 1.37 10.72 0.26
C VAL A 97 1.86 12.04 0.84
N GLN A 98 2.67 12.81 0.09
CA GLN A 98 3.15 14.12 0.52
C GLN A 98 2.00 15.11 0.82
N ILE A 99 0.97 15.12 -0.02
CA ILE A 99 -0.23 15.95 0.20
C ILE A 99 -0.94 15.56 1.50
N GLN A 100 -1.07 14.26 1.77
CA GLN A 100 -1.75 13.79 2.98
C GLN A 100 -0.95 14.11 4.25
N MET A 101 0.36 13.86 4.24
CA MET A 101 1.24 14.21 5.37
C MET A 101 1.20 15.71 5.68
N HIS A 102 1.20 16.57 4.65
CA HIS A 102 1.13 18.02 4.86
C HIS A 102 -0.23 18.48 5.44
N LYS A 103 -1.33 17.82 5.05
CA LYS A 103 -2.66 18.09 5.63
C LYS A 103 -2.75 17.68 7.09
N GLU A 104 -2.17 16.53 7.45
CA GLU A 104 -2.11 16.07 8.84
C GLU A 104 -1.30 17.04 9.71
N ASP A 105 -0.13 17.48 9.25
CA ASP A 105 0.72 18.45 9.95
C ASP A 105 -0.01 19.79 10.18
N GLN A 106 -0.68 20.33 9.15
CA GLN A 106 -1.52 21.52 9.29
C GLN A 106 -2.67 21.31 10.29
N SER A 107 -3.31 20.14 10.30
CA SER A 107 -4.39 19.82 11.24
C SER A 107 -3.91 19.74 12.70
N LEU A 108 -2.64 19.39 12.93
CA LEU A 108 -2.04 19.34 14.27
C LEU A 108 -1.63 20.74 14.76
N MET A 109 -1.27 21.65 13.85
CA MET A 109 -0.90 23.03 14.20
C MET A 109 -2.10 23.93 14.53
N TYR A 110 -3.24 23.72 13.87
CA TYR A 110 -4.49 24.43 14.16
C TYR A 110 -5.33 23.56 15.09
N ASP A 111 -5.11 23.71 16.39
CA ASP A 111 -5.69 22.94 17.49
C ASP A 111 -7.25 22.99 17.55
N ASP A 112 -7.93 22.38 16.58
CA ASP A 112 -9.36 22.09 16.68
C ASP A 112 -9.51 20.77 17.46
N HIS A 113 -9.62 20.89 18.78
CA HIS A 113 -9.93 19.82 19.74
C HIS A 113 -11.25 19.06 19.48
N ARG A 114 -11.84 19.13 18.29
CA ARG A 114 -13.01 18.34 17.91
C ARG A 114 -12.61 16.94 17.46
N GLY A 115 -11.98 16.17 18.34
CA GLY A 115 -12.09 14.70 18.43
C GLY A 115 -12.10 13.91 17.12
N GLN A 116 -11.47 14.42 16.06
CA GLN A 116 -11.48 13.79 14.75
C GLN A 116 -10.34 12.80 14.80
N ARG A 117 -10.57 11.70 15.54
CA ARG A 117 -9.93 10.41 15.31
C ARG A 117 -9.69 10.35 13.81
N THR A 118 -8.43 10.40 13.40
CA THR A 118 -8.00 10.40 12.00
C THR A 118 -8.87 9.38 11.29
N ASN A 119 -9.83 9.85 10.49
CA ASN A 119 -10.74 8.95 9.78
C ASN A 119 -9.82 8.12 8.91
N LEU A 120 -9.60 6.87 9.31
CA LEU A 120 -8.72 5.91 8.66
C LEU A 120 -8.90 6.11 7.17
N LEU A 121 -7.83 6.54 6.48
CA LEU A 121 -7.97 7.17 5.18
C LEU A 121 -8.66 6.24 4.20
N LEU A 122 -8.67 4.93 4.42
CA LEU A 122 -9.43 3.95 3.66
C LEU A 122 -10.35 3.03 4.48
N GLY A 123 -10.38 3.16 5.82
CA GLY A 123 -11.20 2.30 6.70
C GLY A 123 -10.87 0.80 6.62
N ILE A 124 -9.64 0.43 6.23
CA ILE A 124 -9.26 -0.97 6.01
C ILE A 124 -8.97 -1.63 7.36
N ALA A 125 -9.89 -2.48 7.82
CA ALA A 125 -9.78 -3.15 9.11
C ALA A 125 -8.63 -4.16 9.17
N GLU A 126 -8.21 -4.70 8.02
CA GLU A 126 -7.17 -5.74 7.94
C GLU A 126 -5.73 -5.19 7.86
N LEU A 127 -5.50 -3.88 8.02
CA LEU A 127 -4.15 -3.29 8.02
C LEU A 127 -3.22 -3.88 9.12
N PRO A 128 -3.68 -4.15 10.37
CA PRO A 128 -2.84 -4.80 11.36
C PRO A 128 -2.41 -6.21 10.94
N THR A 129 -3.31 -6.97 10.32
CA THR A 129 -3.01 -8.31 9.77
C THR A 129 -1.98 -8.21 8.63
N LEU A 130 -2.08 -7.20 7.78
CA LEU A 130 -1.08 -6.96 6.75
C LEU A 130 0.30 -6.65 7.35
N LEU A 131 0.37 -5.78 8.36
CA LEU A 131 1.63 -5.46 9.06
C LEU A 131 2.26 -6.71 9.67
N GLU A 132 1.45 -7.55 10.32
CA GLU A 132 1.93 -8.81 10.91
C GLU A 132 2.49 -9.76 9.85
N MET A 133 1.81 -9.95 8.72
CA MET A 133 2.34 -10.78 7.62
C MET A 133 3.63 -10.21 7.03
N LEU A 134 3.72 -8.89 6.84
CA LEU A 134 4.93 -8.22 6.35
C LEU A 134 6.12 -8.43 7.30
N TYR A 135 5.87 -8.44 8.60
CA TYR A 135 6.89 -8.67 9.62
C TYR A 135 7.29 -10.15 9.75
N ASP A 136 6.31 -11.04 9.89
CA ASP A 136 6.52 -12.47 10.14
C ASP A 136 7.15 -13.18 8.94
N ASP A 137 6.89 -12.68 7.73
CA ASP A 137 7.40 -13.18 6.46
C ASP A 137 8.37 -12.18 5.79
N ARG A 138 8.98 -11.28 6.58
CA ARG A 138 9.88 -10.20 6.10
C ARG A 138 11.05 -10.66 5.24
N LYS A 139 11.55 -11.88 5.48
CA LYS A 139 12.64 -12.46 4.70
C LYS A 139 12.18 -12.78 3.28
N ALA A 140 11.08 -13.51 3.11
CA ALA A 140 10.54 -13.82 1.80
C ALA A 140 10.00 -12.56 1.11
N PHE A 141 9.39 -11.65 1.88
CA PHE A 141 8.99 -10.34 1.39
C PHE A 141 10.16 -9.56 0.77
N SER A 142 11.29 -9.46 1.49
CA SER A 142 12.49 -8.77 1.00
C SER A 142 13.05 -9.44 -0.26
N MET A 143 13.10 -10.77 -0.30
CA MET A 143 13.52 -11.50 -1.51
C MET A 143 12.57 -11.21 -2.69
N ALA A 144 11.26 -11.23 -2.45
CA ALA A 144 10.27 -10.94 -3.48
C ALA A 144 10.40 -9.50 -4.02
N LEU A 145 10.65 -8.51 -3.14
CA LEU A 145 10.91 -7.13 -3.53
C LEU A 145 12.16 -6.99 -4.40
N MET A 146 13.27 -7.63 -4.02
CA MET A 146 14.51 -7.63 -4.82
C MET A 146 14.29 -8.16 -6.24
N HIS A 147 13.47 -9.20 -6.40
CA HIS A 147 13.31 -9.89 -7.68
C HIS A 147 12.32 -9.24 -8.66
N THR A 148 11.50 -8.30 -8.19
CA THR A 148 10.31 -7.88 -8.96
C THR A 148 10.33 -6.42 -9.43
N ASN A 149 11.39 -5.66 -9.09
CA ASN A 149 11.50 -4.21 -9.27
C ASN A 149 10.28 -3.46 -8.70
N THR A 150 10.53 -2.71 -7.63
CA THR A 150 9.51 -2.35 -6.65
C THR A 150 8.45 -1.39 -7.20
N LEU A 151 7.19 -1.80 -7.04
CA LEU A 151 6.06 -0.88 -6.94
C LEU A 151 6.31 0.04 -5.73
N GLY A 152 6.09 1.35 -5.87
CA GLY A 152 6.19 2.27 -4.74
C GLY A 152 5.29 1.84 -3.58
N LEU A 153 5.90 1.46 -2.46
CA LEU A 153 5.17 1.09 -1.24
C LEU A 153 4.81 2.30 -0.39
N ALA A 154 5.13 3.52 -0.83
CA ALA A 154 4.85 4.75 -0.10
C ALA A 154 3.39 4.82 0.38
N GLY A 155 2.42 4.46 -0.48
CA GLY A 155 1.01 4.42 -0.10
C GLY A 155 0.69 3.34 0.94
N VAL A 156 1.34 2.17 0.86
CA VAL A 156 1.17 1.10 1.86
C VAL A 156 1.70 1.55 3.21
N MET A 157 2.90 2.15 3.24
CA MET A 157 3.53 2.62 4.48
C MET A 157 2.68 3.69 5.18
N LEU A 158 2.20 4.69 4.43
CA LEU A 158 1.30 5.72 4.97
C LEU A 158 0.05 5.11 5.59
N LEU A 159 -0.59 4.13 4.92
CA LEU A 159 -1.80 3.52 5.44
C LEU A 159 -1.55 2.66 6.68
N LEU A 160 -0.41 1.96 6.74
CA LEU A 160 0.00 1.23 7.94
C LEU A 160 0.23 2.19 9.10
N GLU A 161 0.93 3.31 8.88
CA GLU A 161 1.15 4.37 9.86
C GLU A 161 -0.16 4.94 10.42
N GLN A 162 -1.10 5.27 9.54
CA GLN A 162 -2.42 5.75 9.95
C GLN A 162 -3.24 4.68 10.69
N GLY A 163 -3.08 3.41 10.30
CA GLY A 163 -3.66 2.27 11.00
C GLY A 163 -3.17 2.18 12.45
N LEU A 164 -1.86 2.36 12.65
CA LEU A 164 -1.24 2.43 13.98
C LEU A 164 -1.77 3.62 14.78
N ALA A 165 -1.78 4.82 14.20
CA ALA A 165 -2.21 6.04 14.89
C ALA A 165 -3.66 5.99 15.40
N ASN A 166 -4.52 5.20 14.74
CA ASN A 166 -5.93 5.07 15.13
C ASN A 166 -6.19 3.96 16.18
N GLU A 167 -5.22 3.09 16.46
CA GLU A 167 -5.36 2.09 17.52
C GLU A 167 -5.28 2.73 18.91
N THR A 168 -6.29 2.50 19.75
CA THR A 168 -6.35 3.03 21.12
C THR A 168 -5.24 2.50 22.04
N ARG A 169 -4.53 1.45 21.62
CA ARG A 169 -3.48 0.78 22.37
C ARG A 169 -2.35 0.36 21.44
N VAL A 170 -1.66 1.35 20.87
CA VAL A 170 -0.39 1.08 20.20
C VAL A 170 0.60 0.55 21.24
N THR A 171 0.97 -0.72 21.15
CA THR A 171 2.03 -1.30 21.98
C THR A 171 3.39 -1.09 21.31
N TYR A 172 4.45 -1.01 22.11
CA TYR A 172 5.84 -0.90 21.62
C TYR A 172 6.16 -1.93 20.53
N THR A 173 5.63 -3.14 20.68
CA THR A 173 5.79 -4.26 19.74
C THR A 173 5.22 -3.98 18.34
N VAL A 174 4.12 -3.24 18.20
CA VAL A 174 3.54 -2.95 16.87
C VAL A 174 4.35 -1.85 16.17
N VAL A 175 4.83 -0.87 16.92
CA VAL A 175 5.74 0.18 16.39
C VAL A 175 7.06 -0.44 15.94
N GLU A 176 7.63 -1.34 16.73
CA GLU A 176 8.85 -2.08 16.37
C GLU A 176 8.67 -2.86 15.05
N ARG A 177 7.55 -3.59 14.90
CA ARG A 177 7.21 -4.29 13.65
C ARG A 177 7.13 -3.34 12.45
N TYR A 178 6.46 -2.20 12.62
CA TYR A 178 6.36 -1.17 11.57
C TYR A 178 7.73 -0.62 11.17
N CYS A 179 8.55 -0.23 12.16
CA CYS A 179 9.89 0.28 11.92
C CYS A 179 10.80 -0.74 11.21
N GLU A 180 10.73 -2.03 11.58
CA GLU A 180 11.47 -3.08 10.87
C GLU A 180 11.04 -3.21 9.41
N VAL A 181 9.73 -3.23 9.15
CA VAL A 181 9.17 -3.31 7.78
C VAL A 181 9.57 -2.08 6.96
N LEU A 182 9.47 -0.88 7.55
CA LEU A 182 9.86 0.38 6.93
C LEU A 182 11.36 0.44 6.63
N TRP A 183 12.20 -0.05 7.56
CA TRP A 183 13.65 -0.13 7.38
C TRP A 183 14.01 -1.05 6.21
N HIS A 184 13.40 -2.23 6.15
CA HIS A 184 13.62 -3.15 5.02
C HIS A 184 13.21 -2.50 3.70
N TYR A 185 12.05 -1.84 3.64
CA TYR A 185 11.63 -1.09 2.45
C TYR A 185 12.62 0.00 2.03
N SER A 186 13.06 0.83 2.97
CA SER A 186 13.91 2.00 2.69
C SER A 186 15.26 1.61 2.08
N ASN A 187 15.77 0.42 2.40
CA ASN A 187 17.00 -0.11 1.82
C ASN A 187 16.84 -0.61 0.36
N PHE A 188 15.60 -0.75 -0.14
CA PHE A 188 15.30 -1.16 -1.52
C PHE A 188 14.83 0.00 -2.41
N SER A 189 14.65 1.20 -1.85
CA SER A 189 14.22 2.41 -2.58
C SER A 189 15.37 3.37 -2.91
N ALA A 190 16.62 2.95 -2.69
CA ALA A 190 17.85 3.68 -3.03
C ALA A 190 18.60 2.98 -4.17
#